data_AF-A0A1D8GFZ1-F1
#
_entry.id   AF-A0A1D8GFZ1-F1
#
_cell.length_a   1.000
_cell.length_b   1.000
_cell.length_c   1.000
_cell.angle_alpha   90.00
_cell.angle_beta   90.00
_cell.angle_gamma   90.00
#
_symmetry.space_group_name_H-M   'P 1'
#
loop_
_entity.id
_entity.type
_entity.pdbx_description
1 polymer ?
#
loop_
_entity_poly.entity_id
_entity_poly.type
_entity_poly.pdbx_seq_one_letter_code
_entity_poly.pdbx_strand_id
1 'polypeptide(L)' 'MNSDALIKHYCKELRFGRNLYENYSKIQAMDYADFLAQLLKLELENRELTRKNRNLKAAGFDVEEEPI' A
#
# COMPACT_ATOMS: atom_id res chain seq x y z
N MET A 1 -3.83 -3.14 -23.75
CA MET A 1 -3.42 -2.57 -22.45
C MET A 1 -3.15 -3.73 -21.50
N ASN A 2 -2.01 -3.75 -20.81
CA ASN A 2 -1.73 -4.75 -19.77
C ASN A 2 -2.62 -4.45 -18.53
N SER A 3 -3.13 -5.49 -17.87
CA SER A 3 -3.85 -5.43 -16.60
C SER A 3 -3.14 -4.57 -15.55
N ASP A 4 -1.80 -4.61 -15.47
CA ASP A 4 -1.01 -3.76 -14.57
C ASP A 4 -1.24 -2.27 -14.79
N ALA A 5 -1.30 -1.87 -16.06
CA ALA A 5 -1.51 -0.48 -16.44
C ALA A 5 -2.93 -0.01 -16.08
N LEU A 6 -3.92 -0.90 -16.21
CA LEU A 6 -5.30 -0.63 -15.81
C LEU A 6 -5.43 -0.54 -14.29
N ILE A 7 -4.83 -1.47 -13.54
CA ILE A 7 -4.82 -1.45 -12.07
C ILE A 7 -4.22 -0.14 -11.56
N LYS A 8 -3.04 0.25 -12.07
CA LYS A 8 -2.40 1.52 -11.72
C LYS A 8 -3.27 2.73 -12.06
N HIS A 9 -3.93 2.72 -13.22
CA HIS A 9 -4.84 3.79 -13.63
C HIS A 9 -6.03 3.90 -12.66
N TYR A 10 -6.73 2.80 -12.39
CA TYR A 10 -7.88 2.80 -11.48
C TYR A 10 -7.50 3.16 -10.04
N CYS A 11 -6.34 2.72 -9.56
CA CYS A 11 -5.86 3.12 -8.24
C CYS A 11 -5.64 4.63 -8.14
N LYS A 12 -5.14 5.28 -9.20
CA LYS A 12 -5.00 6.75 -9.24
C LYS A 12 -6.35 7.44 -9.22
N GLU A 13 -7.31 7.02 -10.04
CA GLU A 13 -8.65 7.59 -10.11
C GLU A 13 -9.39 7.47 -8.76
N LEU A 14 -9.25 6.32 -8.08
CA LEU A 14 -9.84 6.06 -6.76
C LEU A 14 -9.03 6.64 -5.59
N ARG A 15 -7.89 7.29 -5.86
CA ARG A 15 -6.96 7.82 -4.84
C ARG A 15 -6.48 6.76 -3.85
N PHE A 16 -6.26 5.55 -4.34
CA PHE A 16 -5.56 4.51 -3.59
C PHE A 16 -4.05 4.77 -3.59
N GLY A 17 -3.40 4.41 -2.48
CA GLY A 17 -1.96 4.58 -2.32
C GLY A 17 -1.17 3.79 -3.34
N ARG A 18 0.05 4.26 -3.66
CA ARG A 18 0.95 3.56 -4.60
C ARG A 18 1.31 2.16 -4.15
N ASN A 19 1.37 1.98 -2.84
CA ASN A 19 1.60 0.71 -2.17
C ASN A 19 0.66 -0.40 -2.65
N LEU A 20 -0.58 -0.07 -3.01
CA LEU A 20 -1.56 -1.05 -3.50
C LEU A 20 -1.16 -1.64 -4.85
N TYR A 21 -0.91 -0.83 -5.87
CA TYR A 21 -0.57 -1.34 -7.21
C TYR A 21 0.89 -1.81 -7.34
N GLU A 22 1.77 -1.46 -6.40
CA GLU A 22 3.19 -1.88 -6.41
C GLU A 22 3.41 -3.22 -5.70
N ASN A 23 2.51 -3.63 -4.80
CA ASN A 23 2.70 -4.82 -3.98
C ASN A 23 1.62 -5.90 -4.15
N TYR A 24 0.54 -5.64 -4.90
CA TYR A 24 -0.53 -6.63 -5.08
C TYR A 24 -0.02 -7.97 -5.64
N SER A 25 1.00 -7.94 -6.52
CA SER A 25 1.59 -9.12 -7.15
C SER A 25 2.37 -10.01 -6.18
N LYS A 26 2.69 -9.50 -4.98
CA LYS A 26 3.37 -10.25 -3.92
C LYS A 26 2.39 -11.05 -3.04
N ILE A 27 1.08 -10.81 -3.17
CA ILE A 27 0.05 -11.44 -2.35
C ILE A 27 -0.16 -12.88 -2.81
N GLN A 28 0.02 -13.82 -1.89
CA GLN A 28 -0.42 -15.21 -2.05
C GLN A 28 -1.71 -15.37 -1.25
N ALA A 29 -2.79 -15.75 -1.94
CA ALA A 29 -4.12 -15.87 -1.34
C ALA A 29 -4.80 -17.17 -1.75
N MET A 30 -5.64 -17.69 -0.87
CA MET A 30 -6.37 -18.93 -1.10
C MET A 30 -7.51 -18.75 -2.12
N ASP A 31 -8.15 -17.59 -2.11
CA ASP A 31 -9.23 -17.21 -3.02
C ASP A 31 -9.25 -15.69 -3.27
N TYR A 32 -10.22 -15.24 -4.05
CA TYR A 32 -10.36 -13.82 -4.38
C TYR A 32 -10.74 -12.94 -3.18
N ALA A 33 -11.49 -13.47 -2.21
CA ALA A 33 -11.90 -12.73 -1.03
C ALA A 33 -10.71 -12.49 -0.09
N ASP A 34 -9.90 -13.53 0.12
CA ASP A 34 -8.64 -13.48 0.85
C ASP A 34 -7.65 -12.51 0.19
N PHE A 35 -7.51 -12.59 -1.14
CA PHE A 35 -6.66 -11.65 -1.90
C PHE A 35 -7.08 -10.19 -1.65
N LEU A 36 -8.38 -9.90 -1.77
CA LEU A 36 -8.88 -8.54 -1.56
C LEU A 36 -8.70 -8.07 -0.12
N ALA A 37 -8.92 -8.94 0.86
CA ALA A 37 -8.72 -8.64 2.27
C ALA A 37 -7.25 -8.31 2.58
N GLN A 38 -6.32 -9.12 2.08
CA GLN A 38 -4.87 -8.90 2.24
C GLN A 38 -4.43 -7.59 1.55
N LEU A 39 -4.92 -7.32 0.35
CA LEU A 39 -4.59 -6.11 -0.40
C LEU A 39 -5.04 -4.83 0.34
N LEU A 40 -6.25 -4.83 0.89
CA LEU A 40 -6.78 -3.72 1.66
C LEU A 40 -6.04 -3.54 3.00
N LYS A 41 -5.71 -4.65 3.67
CA LYS A 41 -4.92 -4.64 4.90
C LYS A 41 -3.54 -4.00 4.67
N LEU A 42 -2.85 -4.39 3.59
CA LEU A 42 -1.55 -3.83 3.23
C LEU A 42 -1.58 -2.31 3.06
N GLU A 43 -2.61 -1.77 2.41
CA GLU A 43 -2.79 -0.32 2.25
C GLU A 43 -3.10 0.37 3.57
N LEU A 44 -3.90 -0.23 4.47
CA LEU A 44 -4.16 0.32 5.80
C LEU A 44 -2.87 0.39 6.63
N GLU A 45 -2.07 -0.67 6.64
CA GLU A 45 -0.79 -0.71 7.36
C GLU A 45 0.19 0.34 6.84
N ASN A 46 0.30 0.51 5.52
CA ASN A 46 1.13 1.55 4.93
C ASN A 46 0.67 2.97 5.30
N ARG A 47 -0.63 3.23 5.35
CA ARG A 47 -1.17 4.53 5.79
C ARG A 47 -0.86 4.81 7.25
N GLU A 48 -0.99 3.79 8.10
CA GLU A 48 -0.66 3.88 9.52
C GLU A 48 0.83 4.13 9.76
N LEU A 49 1.70 3.41 9.04
CA LEU A 49 3.15 3.61 9.09
C LEU A 49 3.52 5.03 8.62
N THR A 50 3.00 5.46 7.47
CA THR A 50 3.23 6.82 6.94
C THR A 50 2.79 7.90 7.93
N ARG A 51 1.64 7.70 8.60
CA ARG A 51 1.14 8.63 9.64
C ARG A 51 2.08 8.69 10.84
N LYS A 52 2.52 7.53 11.35
CA LYS A 52 3.48 7.45 12.45
C LYS A 52 4.80 8.12 12.09
N ASN A 53 5.37 7.81 10.93
CA ASN A 53 6.62 8.39 10.45
C ASN A 53 6.51 9.92 10.32
N ARG A 54 5.39 10.42 9.79
CA ARG A 54 5.12 11.86 9.73
C ARG A 54 5.09 12.51 11.13
N ASN A 55 4.45 11.87 12.10
CA ASN A 55 4.36 12.39 13.46
C ASN A 55 5.73 12.39 14.17
N LEU A 56 6.52 11.33 14.00
CA LEU A 56 7.88 11.22 14.53
C LEU A 56 8.80 12.29 13.95
N LYS A 57 8.77 12.45 12.62
CA LYS A 57 9.52 13.51 11.92
C LYS A 57 9.11 14.90 12.39
N ALA A 58 7.82 15.15 12.58
CA ALA A 58 7.32 16.43 13.10
C ALA A 58 7.77 16.71 14.54
N ALA A 59 8.02 15.67 15.33
CA ALA A 59 8.55 15.77 16.69
C ALA A 59 10.10 15.84 16.75
N GLY A 60 10.78 15.84 15.61
CA GLY A 60 12.24 15.95 15.52
C GLY A 60 13.00 14.63 15.70
N PHE A 61 12.31 13.49 15.63
CA PHE A 61 12.95 12.18 15.61
C PHE A 61 13.32 11.80 14.17
N ASP A 62 14.53 11.27 13.98
CA ASP A 62 14.89 10.62 12.71
C ASP A 62 14.13 9.30 12.58
N VAL A 63 13.56 9.09 11.40
CA VAL A 63 12.79 7.89 11.08
C VAL A 63 13.58 7.13 10.01
N GLU A 64 14.25 6.06 10.41
CA GLU A 64 14.85 5.12 9.46
C GLU A 64 13.71 4.31 8.82
N GLU A 65 13.43 4.55 7.52
CA GLU A 65 12.52 3.69 6.77
C GLU A 65 13.22 2.34 6.52
N GLU A 66 12.86 1.30 7.27
CA GLU A 66 13.23 -0.07 6.88
C GLU A 66 12.53 -0.42 5.56
N PRO A 67 13.27 -0.82 4.52
CA PRO A 67 12.69 -1.15 3.22
C PRO A 67 11.87 -2.44 3.32
N ILE A 68 10.64 -2.39 2.81
CA ILE A 68 9.70 -3.52 2.71
C ILE A 68 10.02 -4.39 1.48
#